data_AF-A0A4S2IWS0-F1
#
_entry.id   AF-A0A4S2IWS0-F1
#
_cell.length_a   1.000
_cell.length_b   1.000
_cell.length_c   1.000
_cell.angle_alpha   90.00
_cell.angle_beta   90.00
_cell.angle_gamma   90.00
#
_symmetry.space_group_name_H-M   'P 1'
#
loop_
_entity.id
_entity.type
_entity.pdbx_description
1 polymer ?
#
loop_
_entity_poly.entity_id
_entity_poly.type
_entity_poly.pdbx_seq_one_letter_code
_entity_poly.pdbx_strand_id
1 'polypeptide(L)'
;MSDTTTRYPQPREGITGTERTEDDLLALNDKAIARRLMMIGTARALHSACLVGNPAPIVADMYARMRAPQPGDLVMEVGIPFRKNDPDGQIKGFGILIDHRKEWASTDEEWAATLAEEPDLIADEDRFHDHAWYVQYGPAAEDVCRWTNCEFISIPT
;
A
#
# COMPACT_ATOMS: atom_id res chain seq x y z
N MET A 1 -7.84 -13.47 -34.23
CA MET A 1 -7.49 -14.01 -32.89
C MET A 1 -6.88 -12.85 -32.14
N SER A 2 -7.58 -12.33 -31.15
CA SER A 2 -7.21 -11.09 -30.47
C SER A 2 -6.04 -11.36 -29.53
N ASP A 3 -4.85 -10.97 -29.98
CA ASP A 3 -3.64 -10.99 -29.18
C ASP A 3 -3.66 -9.79 -28.23
N THR A 4 -4.40 -9.94 -27.13
CA THR A 4 -4.30 -9.05 -25.97
C THR A 4 -3.57 -9.82 -24.89
N THR A 5 -2.27 -10.03 -25.07
CA THR A 5 -1.38 -10.32 -23.95
C THR A 5 -1.41 -9.07 -23.06
N THR A 6 -2.28 -9.04 -22.05
CA THR A 6 -2.30 -7.95 -21.06
C THR A 6 -0.98 -8.02 -20.31
N ARG A 7 0.02 -7.26 -20.76
CA ARG A 7 1.31 -7.15 -20.07
C ARG A 7 1.09 -6.31 -18.83
N TYR A 8 1.25 -6.92 -17.67
CA TYR A 8 1.24 -6.18 -16.41
C TYR A 8 2.42 -5.19 -16.37
N PRO A 9 2.27 -4.03 -15.72
CA PRO A 9 3.37 -3.08 -15.56
C PRO A 9 4.48 -3.68 -14.69
N GLN A 10 5.70 -3.17 -14.82
CA GLN A 10 6.81 -3.52 -13.96
C GLN A 10 6.65 -2.89 -12.57
N PRO A 11 7.27 -3.50 -11.53
CA PRO A 11 7.40 -2.85 -10.23
C PRO A 11 7.96 -1.43 -10.39
N ARG A 12 7.29 -0.46 -9.74
CA ARG A 12 7.59 0.98 -9.74
C ARG A 12 7.46 1.70 -11.09
N GLU A 13 7.04 1.03 -12.17
CA GLU A 13 6.86 1.67 -13.48
C GLU A 13 5.84 2.82 -13.41
N GLY A 14 6.27 4.03 -13.76
CA GLY A 14 5.41 5.21 -13.74
C GLY A 14 4.95 5.66 -12.34
N ILE A 15 5.54 5.12 -11.27
CA ILE A 15 5.23 5.53 -9.90
C ILE A 15 6.14 6.69 -9.51
N THR A 16 5.54 7.82 -9.15
CA THR A 16 6.27 9.00 -8.67
C THR A 16 5.47 9.67 -7.58
N GLY A 17 6.12 9.97 -6.44
CA GLY A 17 5.51 10.77 -5.38
C GLY A 17 5.44 12.24 -5.76
N THR A 18 5.03 13.07 -4.80
CA THR A 18 5.02 14.53 -4.96
C THR A 18 5.85 15.16 -3.85
N GLU A 19 6.56 16.25 -4.13
CA GLU A 19 7.27 16.97 -3.08
C GLU A 19 6.28 17.58 -2.08
N ARG A 20 6.42 17.23 -0.80
CA ARG A 20 5.47 17.52 0.28
C ARG A 20 6.19 18.01 1.54
N THR A 21 7.24 18.81 1.37
CA THR A 21 8.06 19.34 2.47
C THR A 21 7.29 20.22 3.46
N GLU A 22 6.17 20.81 3.04
CA GLU A 22 5.26 21.60 3.88
C GLU A 22 4.17 20.75 4.57
N ASP A 23 4.07 19.46 4.24
CA ASP A 23 3.07 18.56 4.81
C ASP A 23 3.57 18.00 6.15
N ASP A 24 3.15 18.67 7.23
CA ASP A 24 3.42 18.26 8.62
C ASP A 24 3.00 16.81 8.93
N LEU A 25 2.02 16.27 8.20
CA LEU A 25 1.58 14.89 8.35
C LEU A 25 2.65 13.93 7.83
N LEU A 26 3.29 14.26 6.70
CA LEU A 26 4.31 13.44 6.05
C LEU A 26 5.75 13.79 6.46
N ALA A 27 5.96 14.75 7.35
CA ALA A 27 7.28 15.00 7.94
C ALA A 27 7.82 13.78 8.74
N LEU A 28 9.12 13.48 8.62
CA LEU A 28 9.77 12.33 9.28
C LEU A 28 10.53 12.68 10.57
N ASN A 29 10.22 13.83 11.18
CA ASN A 29 10.77 14.18 12.49
C ASN A 29 10.00 13.49 13.63
N ASP A 30 10.63 13.38 14.81
CA ASP A 30 10.07 12.65 15.96
C ASP A 30 8.65 13.11 16.36
N LYS A 31 8.37 14.41 16.27
CA LYS A 31 7.06 14.96 16.62
C LYS A 31 5.98 14.50 15.64
N ALA A 32 6.29 14.52 14.34
CA ALA A 32 5.38 14.07 13.31
C ALA A 32 5.15 12.55 13.40
N ILE A 33 6.21 11.76 13.61
CA ILE A 33 6.11 10.31 13.83
C ILE A 33 5.18 9.99 15.01
N ALA A 34 5.35 10.66 16.16
CA ALA A 34 4.49 10.44 17.32
C ALA A 34 3.00 10.74 17.02
N ARG A 35 2.70 11.81 16.27
CA ARG A 35 1.34 12.14 15.83
C ARG A 35 0.75 11.07 14.92
N ARG A 36 1.53 10.57 13.96
CA ARG A 36 1.08 9.48 13.07
C ARG A 36 0.76 8.21 13.84
N LEU A 37 1.60 7.81 14.80
CA LEU A 37 1.34 6.63 15.63
C LEU A 37 0.01 6.76 16.39
N MET A 38 -0.33 7.95 16.88
CA MET A 38 -1.63 8.24 17.50
C MET A 38 -2.78 8.14 16.49
N MET A 39 -2.60 8.68 15.27
CA MET A 39 -3.59 8.59 14.20
C MET A 39 -3.81 7.15 13.75
N ILE A 40 -2.74 6.36 13.60
CA ILE A 40 -2.79 4.92 13.29
C ILE A 40 -3.64 4.20 14.34
N GLY A 41 -3.39 4.46 15.63
CA GLY A 41 -4.19 3.88 16.71
C GLY A 41 -5.67 4.23 16.60
N THR A 42 -5.98 5.49 16.30
CA THR A 42 -7.36 5.98 16.18
C THR A 42 -8.06 5.42 14.93
N ALA A 43 -7.39 5.40 13.79
CA ALA A 43 -7.90 4.83 12.55
C ALA A 43 -8.18 3.32 12.69
N ARG A 44 -7.29 2.58 13.38
CA ARG A 44 -7.53 1.17 13.70
C ARG A 44 -8.74 0.96 14.60
N ALA A 45 -8.91 1.80 15.63
CA ALA A 45 -10.08 1.74 16.50
C ALA A 45 -11.37 2.04 15.72
N LEU A 46 -11.36 3.06 14.86
CA LEU A 46 -12.49 3.42 14.00
C LEU A 46 -12.84 2.29 13.02
N HIS A 47 -11.84 1.72 12.34
CA HIS A 47 -12.03 0.58 11.45
C HIS A 47 -12.65 -0.61 12.19
N SER A 48 -12.12 -0.93 13.37
CA SER A 48 -12.62 -2.03 14.20
C SER A 48 -14.06 -1.79 14.66
N ALA A 49 -14.43 -0.55 14.97
CA ALA A 49 -15.80 -0.17 15.34
C ALA A 49 -16.80 -0.33 14.17
N CYS A 50 -16.31 -0.39 12.92
CA CYS A 50 -17.15 -0.66 11.75
C CYS A 50 -17.40 -2.14 11.51
N LEU A 51 -16.61 -3.04 12.12
CA LEU A 51 -16.71 -4.49 11.96
C LEU A 51 -17.81 -5.09 12.86
N VAL A 52 -19.06 -4.67 12.65
CA VAL A 52 -20.22 -5.09 13.44
C VAL A 52 -21.25 -5.85 12.60
N GLY A 53 -21.96 -6.80 13.23
CA GLY A 53 -23.09 -7.48 12.60
C GLY A 53 -24.30 -6.55 12.51
N ASN A 54 -24.94 -6.48 11.34
CA ASN A 54 -26.07 -5.58 11.04
C ASN A 54 -25.77 -4.09 11.35
N PRO A 55 -24.78 -3.49 10.67
CA PRO A 55 -24.43 -2.10 10.89
C PRO A 55 -25.60 -1.16 10.56
N ALA A 56 -25.74 -0.08 11.32
CA ALA A 56 -26.56 1.04 10.88
C ALA A 56 -26.04 1.55 9.51
N PRO A 57 -26.90 2.09 8.62
CA PRO A 57 -26.49 2.49 7.27
C PRO A 57 -25.24 3.38 7.24
N ILE A 58 -25.16 4.35 8.16
CA ILE A 58 -24.00 5.25 8.26
C ILE A 58 -22.68 4.55 8.59
N VAL A 59 -22.73 3.45 9.37
CA VAL A 59 -21.55 2.64 9.71
C VAL A 59 -21.13 1.80 8.50
N ALA A 60 -22.10 1.25 7.76
CA ALA A 60 -21.84 0.52 6.52
C ALA A 60 -21.20 1.43 5.45
N ASP A 61 -21.72 2.65 5.27
CA ASP A 61 -21.20 3.62 4.32
C ASP A 61 -19.80 4.12 4.71
N MET A 62 -19.53 4.29 6.00
CA MET A 62 -18.19 4.60 6.49
C MET A 62 -17.22 3.44 6.21
N TYR A 63 -17.62 2.21 6.52
CA TYR A 63 -16.80 1.03 6.24
C TYR A 63 -16.49 0.88 4.74
N ALA A 64 -17.50 1.04 3.88
CA ALA A 64 -17.34 0.95 2.43
C ALA A 64 -16.33 1.98 1.90
N ARG A 65 -16.38 3.22 2.40
CA ARG A 65 -15.40 4.26 2.05
C ARG A 65 -13.99 3.91 2.50
N MET A 66 -13.84 3.46 3.75
CA MET A 66 -12.55 3.04 4.31
C MET A 66 -11.93 1.89 3.51
N ARG A 67 -12.75 0.97 2.98
CA ARG A 67 -12.32 -0.23 2.24
C ARG A 67 -12.07 -0.01 0.75
N ALA A 68 -12.33 1.19 0.22
CA ALA A 68 -12.13 1.52 -1.18
C ALA A 68 -11.21 2.74 -1.37
N PRO A 69 -9.94 2.69 -0.89
CA PRO A 69 -9.03 3.81 -1.03
C PRO A 69 -8.82 4.23 -2.49
N GLN A 70 -8.71 5.53 -2.72
CA GLN A 70 -8.39 6.12 -4.03
C GLN A 70 -7.01 6.79 -4.00
N PRO A 71 -6.31 6.89 -5.14
CA PRO A 71 -5.13 7.73 -5.26
C PRO A 71 -5.39 9.15 -4.71
N GLY A 72 -4.51 9.62 -3.85
CA GLY A 72 -4.63 10.88 -3.11
C GLY A 72 -5.20 10.75 -1.70
N ASP A 73 -5.85 9.64 -1.36
CA ASP A 73 -6.36 9.40 -0.01
C ASP A 73 -5.21 9.21 0.99
N LEU A 74 -5.44 9.66 2.22
CA LEU A 74 -4.64 9.24 3.36
C LEU A 74 -4.99 7.80 3.71
N VAL A 75 -4.00 6.91 3.71
CA VAL A 75 -4.20 5.48 3.93
C VAL A 75 -3.34 4.92 5.05
N MET A 76 -3.77 3.78 5.58
CA MET A 76 -3.04 3.00 6.57
C MET A 76 -3.19 1.50 6.33
N GLU A 77 -2.08 0.79 6.49
CA GLU A 77 -1.99 -0.67 6.44
C GLU A 77 -2.69 -1.33 7.65
N VAL A 78 -3.55 -2.30 7.40
CA VAL A 78 -4.36 -3.01 8.41
C VAL A 78 -4.09 -4.50 8.52
N GLY A 79 -3.42 -5.09 7.54
CA GLY A 79 -3.20 -6.53 7.42
C GLY A 79 -2.14 -7.08 8.37
N ILE A 80 -1.35 -6.25 9.05
CA ILE A 80 -0.20 -6.77 9.80
C ILE A 80 -0.30 -6.55 11.33
N PRO A 81 -0.75 -7.57 12.10
CA PRO A 81 -0.48 -7.66 13.53
C PRO A 81 0.99 -8.02 13.85
N PHE A 82 1.74 -8.61 12.91
CA PHE A 82 3.13 -9.09 13.08
C PHE A 82 4.22 -7.99 13.11
N ARG A 83 3.90 -6.75 12.74
CA ARG A 83 4.82 -5.60 12.68
C ARG A 83 4.58 -4.59 13.80
N LYS A 84 3.87 -4.99 14.87
CA LYS A 84 3.73 -4.15 16.09
C LYS A 84 5.08 -3.68 16.66
N ASN A 85 6.15 -4.43 16.39
CA ASN A 85 7.51 -4.13 16.84
C ASN A 85 8.46 -3.68 15.72
N ASP A 86 7.94 -3.37 14.52
CA ASP A 86 8.71 -2.84 13.39
C ASP A 86 8.29 -1.37 13.15
N PRO A 87 9.00 -0.39 13.75
CA PRO A 87 8.69 1.02 13.59
C PRO A 87 8.78 1.49 12.14
N ASP A 88 9.69 0.93 11.34
CA ASP A 88 9.87 1.31 9.94
C ASP A 88 8.65 0.88 9.11
N GLY A 89 8.17 -0.35 9.32
CA GLY A 89 6.93 -0.84 8.74
C GLY A 89 5.70 0.00 9.15
N GLN A 90 5.65 0.47 10.40
CA GLN A 90 4.54 1.33 10.86
C GLN A 90 4.56 2.71 10.22
N ILE A 91 5.75 3.31 10.06
CA ILE A 91 5.91 4.61 9.42
C ILE A 91 5.58 4.50 7.93
N LYS A 92 6.12 3.48 7.23
CA LYS A 92 5.91 3.27 5.79
C LYS A 92 4.50 2.78 5.44
N GLY A 93 3.80 2.19 6.41
CA GLY A 93 2.43 1.69 6.26
C GLY A 93 1.37 2.79 6.47
N PHE A 94 1.78 4.05 6.60
CA PHE A 94 0.88 5.20 6.73
C PHE A 94 1.36 6.31 5.80
N GLY A 95 0.45 6.86 5.00
CA GLY A 95 0.81 7.92 4.07
C GLY A 95 -0.24 8.15 3.00
N ILE A 96 0.12 8.84 1.94
CA ILE A 96 -0.79 9.13 0.82
C ILE A 96 -0.72 8.01 -0.20
N LEU A 97 -1.88 7.46 -0.59
CA LEU A 97 -1.95 6.48 -1.66
C LEU A 97 -1.59 7.13 -2.99
N ILE A 98 -0.56 6.63 -3.66
CA ILE A 98 -0.15 7.07 -4.98
C ILE A 98 -0.86 6.25 -6.04
N ASP A 99 -0.85 4.92 -5.89
CA ASP A 99 -1.50 4.00 -6.83
C ASP A 99 -1.79 2.65 -6.16
N HIS A 100 -2.82 1.98 -6.66
CA HIS A 100 -3.15 0.59 -6.33
C HIS A 100 -3.49 -0.14 -7.62
N ARG A 101 -2.62 -1.08 -8.01
CA ARG A 101 -2.73 -1.78 -9.29
C ARG A 101 -2.27 -3.22 -9.20
N LYS A 102 -2.70 -4.01 -10.18
CA LYS A 102 -2.16 -5.34 -10.41
C LYS A 102 -0.93 -5.23 -11.31
N GLU A 103 0.19 -5.79 -10.86
CA GLU A 103 1.48 -5.70 -11.54
C GLU A 103 2.31 -6.97 -11.38
N TRP A 104 3.42 -7.09 -12.10
CA TRP A 104 4.36 -8.19 -11.87
C TRP A 104 4.93 -8.14 -10.45
N ALA A 105 5.09 -9.31 -9.83
CA ALA A 105 5.62 -9.38 -8.47
C ALA A 105 7.11 -9.02 -8.40
N SER A 106 7.87 -9.49 -9.40
CA SER A 106 9.29 -9.23 -9.63
C SER A 106 9.50 -8.37 -10.88
N THR A 107 10.65 -7.71 -10.99
CA THR A 107 11.12 -7.04 -12.20
C THR A 107 11.57 -8.03 -13.26
N ASP A 108 11.71 -7.58 -14.52
CA ASP A 108 12.26 -8.42 -15.61
C ASP A 108 13.67 -8.92 -15.30
N GLU A 109 14.49 -8.11 -14.64
CA GLU A 109 15.86 -8.48 -14.24
C GLU A 109 15.86 -9.56 -13.14
N GLU A 110 15.07 -9.37 -12.09
CA GLU A 110 14.90 -10.37 -11.02
C GLU A 110 14.35 -11.69 -11.57
N TRP A 111 13.39 -11.62 -12.50
CA TRP A 111 12.83 -12.81 -13.15
C TRP A 111 13.88 -13.56 -13.97
N ALA A 112 14.67 -12.83 -14.78
CA ALA A 112 15.75 -13.43 -15.55
C ALA A 112 16.80 -14.10 -14.65
N ALA A 113 17.11 -13.50 -13.49
CA ALA A 113 18.00 -14.10 -12.50
C ALA A 113 17.41 -15.39 -11.91
N THR A 114 16.12 -15.39 -11.54
CA THR A 114 15.42 -16.58 -11.05
C THR A 114 15.44 -17.72 -12.08
N LEU A 115 15.16 -17.43 -13.35
CA LEU A 115 15.22 -18.44 -14.42
C LEU A 115 16.63 -18.98 -14.66
N ALA A 116 17.66 -18.14 -14.47
CA ALA A 116 19.05 -18.60 -14.59
C ALA A 116 19.44 -19.55 -13.46
N GLU A 117 18.87 -19.38 -12.25
CA GLU A 117 19.11 -20.24 -11.10
C GLU A 117 18.27 -21.52 -11.13
N GLU A 118 17.01 -21.44 -11.57
CA GLU A 118 16.03 -22.53 -11.52
C GLU A 118 15.27 -22.72 -12.86
N PRO A 119 15.96 -23.05 -13.97
CA PRO A 119 15.36 -23.07 -15.31
C PRO A 119 14.29 -24.16 -15.52
N ASP A 120 14.35 -25.25 -14.74
CA ASP A 120 13.45 -26.41 -14.89
C ASP A 120 12.25 -26.36 -13.93
N LEU A 121 12.25 -25.46 -12.94
CA LEU A 121 11.23 -25.42 -11.89
C LEU A 121 10.14 -24.37 -12.14
N ILE A 122 10.39 -23.43 -13.05
CA ILE A 122 9.53 -22.25 -13.22
C ILE A 122 9.37 -21.98 -14.72
N ALA A 123 8.15 -22.11 -15.26
CA ALA A 123 7.88 -21.71 -16.63
C ALA A 123 7.69 -20.18 -16.72
N ASP A 124 7.95 -19.59 -17.89
CA ASP A 124 7.74 -18.14 -18.12
C ASP A 124 6.28 -17.71 -17.87
N GLU A 125 5.33 -18.61 -18.12
CA GLU A 125 3.90 -18.42 -17.84
C GLU A 125 3.55 -18.43 -16.34
N ASP A 126 4.47 -18.91 -15.49
CA ASP A 126 4.30 -18.96 -14.03
C ASP A 126 4.75 -17.68 -13.34
N ARG A 127 5.19 -16.66 -14.08
CA ARG A 127 5.59 -15.39 -13.47
C ARG A 127 4.41 -14.81 -12.68
N PHE A 128 4.62 -14.67 -11.38
CA PHE A 128 3.57 -14.24 -10.48
C PHE A 128 3.27 -12.74 -10.62
N HIS A 129 2.00 -12.39 -10.52
CA HIS A 129 1.51 -11.01 -10.47
C HIS A 129 0.59 -10.83 -9.26
N ASP A 130 0.60 -9.66 -8.64
CA ASP A 130 -0.21 -9.38 -7.45
C ASP A 130 -0.68 -7.93 -7.42
N HIS A 131 -1.59 -7.63 -6.49
CA HIS A 131 -1.94 -6.28 -6.11
C HIS A 131 -0.78 -5.63 -5.36
N ALA A 132 -0.33 -4.49 -5.88
CA ALA A 132 0.66 -3.63 -5.26
C ALA A 132 0.03 -2.30 -4.87
N TRP A 133 0.36 -1.84 -3.66
CA TRP A 133 0.03 -0.53 -3.14
C TRP A 133 1.29 0.33 -3.10
N TYR A 134 1.19 1.55 -3.60
CA TYR A 134 2.26 2.54 -3.57
C TYR A 134 1.86 3.66 -2.63
N VAL A 135 2.58 3.81 -1.52
CA VAL A 135 2.27 4.79 -0.48
C VAL A 135 3.44 5.72 -0.30
N GLN A 136 3.18 7.02 -0.44
CA GLN A 136 4.14 8.05 -0.08
C GLN A 136 4.09 8.28 1.43
N TYR A 137 5.15 7.89 2.13
CA TYR A 137 5.24 7.91 3.59
C TYR A 137 6.08 9.08 4.14
N GLY A 138 6.82 9.78 3.28
CA GLY A 138 7.70 10.88 3.66
C GLY A 138 7.51 12.13 2.81
N PRO A 139 8.20 13.22 3.14
CA PRO A 139 8.01 14.51 2.49
C PRO A 139 8.63 14.56 1.09
N ALA A 140 9.65 13.74 0.79
CA ALA A 140 10.30 13.75 -0.51
C ALA A 140 9.51 12.91 -1.52
N ALA A 141 9.58 13.27 -2.80
CA ALA A 141 8.91 12.52 -3.87
C ALA A 141 9.38 11.06 -3.98
N GLU A 142 10.60 10.75 -3.56
CA GLU A 142 11.18 9.40 -3.51
C GLU A 142 10.74 8.56 -2.29
N ASP A 143 10.11 9.17 -1.28
CA ASP A 143 9.66 8.49 -0.05
C ASP A 143 8.41 7.64 -0.31
N VAL A 144 8.49 6.74 -1.29
CA VAL A 144 7.43 5.86 -1.76
C VAL A 144 7.78 4.41 -1.46
N CYS A 145 6.94 3.80 -0.65
CA CYS A 145 7.02 2.38 -0.32
C CYS A 145 6.05 1.58 -1.20
N ARG A 146 6.53 0.46 -1.73
CA ARG A 146 5.73 -0.54 -2.43
C ARG A 146 5.35 -1.63 -1.46
N TRP A 147 4.07 -1.97 -1.41
CA TRP A 147 3.54 -3.01 -0.56
C TRP A 147 2.76 -4.04 -1.38
N THR A 148 3.02 -5.32 -1.13
CA THR A 148 2.31 -6.46 -1.72
C THR A 148 1.84 -7.39 -0.60
N ASN A 149 0.88 -8.28 -0.88
CA ASN A 149 0.29 -9.18 0.13
C ASN A 149 -0.12 -8.45 1.43
N CYS A 150 -0.81 -7.33 1.28
CA CYS A 150 -1.21 -6.45 2.37
C CYS A 150 -2.55 -5.80 2.05
N GLU A 151 -3.07 -5.07 3.02
CA GLU A 151 -4.33 -4.35 2.85
C GLU A 151 -4.24 -2.95 3.45
N PHE A 152 -4.73 -1.97 2.70
CA PHE A 152 -4.84 -0.59 3.14
C PHE A 152 -6.30 -0.19 3.27
N ILE A 153 -6.56 0.67 4.25
CA ILE A 153 -7.81 1.40 4.37
C ILE A 153 -7.55 2.89 4.21
N SER A 154 -8.53 3.63 3.69
CA SER A 154 -8.52 5.08 3.74
C SER A 154 -8.91 5.54 5.15
N ILE A 155 -8.23 6.57 5.63
CA ILE A 155 -8.53 7.24 6.88
C ILE A 155 -9.52 8.36 6.53
N PRO A 156 -10.75 8.32 7.05
CA PRO A 156 -11.70 9.41 6.82
C PRO A 156 -11.14 10.72 7.39
N THR A 157 -10.99 11.72 6.52
CA THR A 157 -10.54 13.08 6.87
C THR A 157 -11.69 14.06 6.92
#